data_AF-Q2G1U4-F1
#
_entry.id   AF-Q2G1U4-F1
#
_cell.length_a   1.000
_cell.length_b   1.000
_cell.length_c   1.000
_cell.angle_alpha   90.00
_cell.angle_beta   90.00
_cell.angle_gamma   90.00
#
_symmetry.space_group_name_H-M   'P 1'
#
loop_
_entity.id
_entity.type
_entity.pdbx_description
1 polymer ?
#
loop_
_entity_poly.entity_id
_entity_poly.type
_entity_poly.pdbx_seq_one_letter_code
_entity_poly.pdbx_strand_id
1 'polypeptide(L)'
;MLVALNEEKERVLATTALRKTQYFCPVCGKQVILKRGLKVISHFAHKHLAEQKCFNNETIKHYKSKLILAQMIQQQGCKVEIEPFLKEIKQIPDILINNKYVIELQYSPIPYKQILQRTEGLKKMGYKVSWLLNDVDYCHNKVKFNHFQSMFINPFTRKLHTFNLEKKQIMMFQQIQYLGGHKYVAEKRNAKISELFNEAPCDYHAVYKLSKFAINQYIKYCRWQNSVLEPTLSAMYQLQLTDQEVVHNYGYIFPEQIYIKNHPIEWQLQVDLWLKNGKSKLVNDNLNYFKLKKFIVALESKTAIIEKLINNYLNICSDKGNDVQILF
;
A
#
# COMPACT_ATOMS: atom_id res chain seq x y z
N MET A 1 -11.28 21.54 3.84
CA MET A 1 -12.48 20.85 3.30
C MET A 1 -12.97 21.60 2.08
N LEU A 2 -13.43 20.88 1.07
CA LEU A 2 -14.06 21.42 -0.12
C LEU A 2 -15.56 21.64 0.06
N VAL A 3 -16.22 20.96 1.01
CA VAL A 3 -17.68 21.07 1.20
C VAL A 3 -18.01 21.55 2.61
N ALA A 4 -18.97 22.46 2.72
CA ALA A 4 -19.54 22.93 3.99
C ALA A 4 -21.07 22.97 3.89
N LEU A 5 -21.75 23.29 4.99
CA LEU A 5 -23.19 23.50 5.04
C LEU A 5 -23.51 25.00 4.99
N ASN A 6 -24.53 25.42 4.25
CA ASN A 6 -25.10 26.77 4.39
C ASN A 6 -26.06 26.85 5.60
N GLU A 7 -26.75 27.98 5.74
CA GLU A 7 -27.73 28.23 6.80
C GLU A 7 -28.92 27.26 6.72
N GLU A 8 -29.33 26.89 5.50
CA GLU A 8 -30.37 25.89 5.22
C GLU A 8 -29.92 24.42 5.39
N LYS A 9 -28.67 24.19 5.85
CA LYS A 9 -28.06 22.86 6.02
C LYS A 9 -27.84 22.07 4.71
N GLU A 10 -27.87 22.74 3.58
CA GLU A 10 -27.54 22.20 2.28
C GLU A 10 -26.01 22.15 2.09
N ARG A 11 -25.54 21.15 1.35
CA ARG A 11 -24.11 20.98 1.07
C ARG A 11 -23.67 21.89 -0.07
N VAL A 12 -22.71 22.76 0.22
CA VAL A 12 -22.18 23.72 -0.74
C VAL A 12 -20.69 23.44 -0.98
N LEU A 13 -20.33 23.32 -2.26
CA LEU A 13 -18.94 23.21 -2.68
C LEU A 13 -18.25 24.57 -2.60
N ALA A 14 -17.02 24.61 -2.10
CA ALA A 14 -16.27 25.85 -1.91
C ALA A 14 -16.03 26.59 -3.24
N THR A 15 -16.04 25.91 -4.38
CA THR A 15 -15.89 26.54 -5.71
C THR A 15 -17.11 27.34 -6.14
N THR A 16 -18.31 27.00 -5.66
CA THR A 16 -19.58 27.68 -5.97
C THR A 16 -20.10 28.55 -4.83
N ALA A 17 -19.50 28.44 -3.64
CA ALA A 17 -19.84 29.24 -2.46
C ALA A 17 -19.76 30.76 -2.69
N LEU A 18 -20.59 31.53 -1.99
CA LEU A 18 -20.68 32.99 -2.05
C LEU A 18 -19.97 33.63 -0.85
N ARG A 19 -19.25 34.73 -1.05
CA ARG A 19 -18.42 35.36 0.01
C ARG A 19 -19.20 35.92 1.19
N LYS A 20 -20.46 36.35 0.97
CA LYS A 20 -21.30 37.02 1.98
C LYS A 20 -22.25 36.06 2.71
N THR A 21 -22.12 34.76 2.48
CA THR A 21 -22.94 33.72 3.09
C THR A 21 -22.17 33.06 4.23
N GLN A 22 -22.88 32.67 5.30
CA GLN A 22 -22.28 31.90 6.38
C GLN A 22 -22.24 30.41 6.01
N TYR A 23 -21.14 29.76 6.40
CA TYR A 23 -20.96 28.33 6.19
C TYR A 23 -20.56 27.65 7.48
N PHE A 24 -20.95 26.39 7.62
CA PHE A 24 -20.78 25.59 8.82
C PHE A 24 -20.10 24.27 8.49
N CYS A 25 -19.18 23.84 9.36
CA CYS A 25 -18.55 22.54 9.27
C CYS A 25 -19.59 21.43 9.43
N PRO A 26 -19.66 20.44 8.51
CA PRO A 26 -20.65 19.37 8.61
C PRO A 26 -20.44 18.44 9.81
N VAL A 27 -19.24 18.43 10.40
CA VAL A 27 -18.87 17.57 11.54
C VAL A 27 -19.25 18.18 12.87
N CYS A 28 -18.80 19.41 13.14
CA CYS A 28 -18.95 20.05 14.45
C CYS A 28 -20.02 21.15 14.47
N GLY A 29 -20.59 21.51 13.32
CA GLY A 29 -21.58 22.57 13.19
C GLY A 29 -21.04 23.99 13.36
N LYS A 30 -19.76 24.16 13.67
CA LYS A 30 -19.15 25.48 13.88
C LYS A 30 -18.94 26.23 12.55
N GLN A 31 -18.94 27.55 12.62
CA GLN A 31 -18.75 28.41 11.46
C GLN A 31 -17.35 28.21 10.83
N VAL A 32 -17.30 28.12 9.51
CA VAL A 32 -16.07 28.05 8.71
C VAL A 32 -15.98 29.25 7.76
N ILE A 33 -14.76 29.63 7.40
CA ILE A 33 -14.51 30.71 6.46
C ILE A 33 -14.22 30.13 5.08
N LEU A 34 -14.84 30.71 4.06
CA LEU A 34 -14.47 30.49 2.67
C LEU A 34 -13.12 31.15 2.36
N LYS A 35 -12.08 30.35 2.14
CA LYS A 35 -10.79 30.78 1.60
C LYS A 35 -10.87 30.72 0.07
N ARG A 36 -10.78 31.86 -0.61
CA ARG A 36 -10.78 31.95 -2.08
C ARG A 36 -9.87 33.09 -2.53
N GLY A 37 -8.92 32.82 -3.42
CA GLY A 37 -8.03 33.83 -3.98
C GLY A 37 -7.26 33.32 -5.20
N LEU A 38 -6.47 34.19 -5.82
CA LEU A 38 -5.73 33.88 -7.06
C LEU A 38 -4.74 32.71 -6.90
N LYS A 39 -4.10 32.59 -5.74
CA LYS A 39 -3.08 31.56 -5.43
C LYS A 39 -3.63 30.40 -4.59
N VAL A 40 -4.91 30.42 -4.23
CA VAL A 40 -5.50 29.51 -3.25
C VAL A 40 -6.76 28.90 -3.81
N ILE A 41 -6.81 27.57 -3.89
CA ILE A 41 -8.03 26.85 -4.25
C ILE A 41 -9.13 27.21 -3.28
N SER A 42 -10.34 27.40 -3.80
CA SER A 42 -11.51 27.63 -2.95
C SER A 42 -11.71 26.44 -2.01
N HIS A 43 -11.61 26.68 -0.71
CA HIS A 43 -11.85 25.68 0.34
C HIS A 43 -12.38 26.36 1.60
N PHE A 44 -12.98 25.60 2.50
CA PHE A 44 -13.38 26.08 3.81
C PHE A 44 -12.36 25.71 4.89
N ALA A 45 -12.19 26.61 5.84
CA ALA A 45 -11.31 26.45 7.00
C ALA A 45 -11.96 26.98 8.28
N HIS A 46 -11.72 26.31 9.41
CA HIS A 46 -12.13 26.84 10.72
C HIS A 46 -11.34 28.12 11.05
N LYS A 47 -11.98 29.06 11.77
CA LYS A 47 -11.33 30.28 12.28
C LYS A 47 -10.21 29.96 13.26
N HIS A 48 -10.49 29.06 14.20
CA HIS A 48 -9.57 28.76 15.29
C HIS A 48 -8.90 27.40 15.09
N LEU A 49 -7.59 27.34 15.36
CA LEU A 49 -6.79 26.12 15.28
C LEU A 49 -7.35 24.98 16.15
N ALA A 50 -7.88 25.29 17.33
CA ALA A 50 -8.47 24.31 18.23
C ALA A 50 -9.65 23.52 17.60
N GLU A 51 -10.30 24.10 16.59
CA GLU A 51 -11.48 23.54 15.91
C GLU A 51 -11.09 22.73 14.65
N GLN A 52 -9.83 22.84 14.21
CA GLN A 52 -9.31 22.10 13.06
C GLN A 52 -9.21 20.59 13.30
N LYS A 53 -9.53 20.09 14.51
CA LYS A 53 -9.58 18.64 14.79
C LYS A 53 -10.56 17.87 13.90
N CYS A 54 -11.53 18.55 13.28
CA CYS A 54 -12.50 17.91 12.39
C CYS A 54 -11.90 17.51 11.03
N PHE A 55 -10.86 18.20 10.57
CA PHE A 55 -10.25 18.01 9.27
C PHE A 55 -8.76 18.30 9.31
N ASN A 56 -7.95 17.37 8.79
CA ASN A 56 -6.53 17.64 8.59
C ASN A 56 -6.36 18.75 7.54
N ASN A 57 -5.34 19.59 7.71
CA ASN A 57 -4.97 20.59 6.72
C ASN A 57 -4.46 19.89 5.45
N GLU A 58 -5.36 19.68 4.50
CA GLU A 58 -5.06 19.07 3.21
C GLU A 58 -4.32 20.04 2.29
N THR A 59 -3.46 19.48 1.45
CA THR A 59 -2.68 20.25 0.49
C THR A 59 -3.54 20.66 -0.70
N ILE A 60 -3.14 21.74 -1.38
CA ILE A 60 -3.74 22.16 -2.67
C ILE A 60 -3.77 20.99 -3.66
N LYS A 61 -2.72 20.17 -3.68
CA LYS A 61 -2.62 18.98 -4.54
C LYS A 61 -3.76 17.99 -4.28
N HIS A 62 -4.07 17.74 -3.00
CA HIS A 62 -5.13 16.84 -2.58
C HIS A 62 -6.51 17.39 -2.98
N TYR A 63 -6.77 18.67 -2.71
CA TYR A 63 -7.99 19.36 -3.16
C TYR A 63 -8.20 19.30 -4.68
N LYS A 64 -7.16 19.60 -5.49
CA LYS A 64 -7.25 19.47 -6.97
C LYS A 64 -7.62 18.06 -7.39
N SER A 65 -7.02 17.07 -6.74
CA SER A 65 -7.23 15.66 -7.08
C SER A 65 -8.67 15.24 -6.82
N LYS A 66 -9.25 15.62 -5.66
CA LYS A 66 -10.67 15.36 -5.36
C LYS A 66 -11.60 15.94 -6.43
N LEU A 67 -11.40 17.21 -6.76
CA LEU A 67 -12.24 17.91 -7.74
C LEU A 67 -12.15 17.28 -9.13
N ILE A 68 -10.94 16.98 -9.61
CA ILE A 68 -10.74 16.37 -10.93
C ILE A 68 -11.32 14.96 -10.97
N LEU A 69 -11.05 14.14 -9.96
CA LEU A 69 -11.61 12.79 -9.88
C LEU A 69 -13.14 12.82 -9.84
N ALA A 70 -13.73 13.67 -9.00
CA ALA A 70 -15.18 13.81 -8.92
C ALA A 70 -15.79 14.19 -10.26
N GLN A 71 -15.19 15.16 -10.98
CA GLN A 71 -15.62 15.55 -12.32
C GLN A 71 -15.51 14.40 -13.32
N MET A 72 -14.38 13.67 -13.35
CA MET A 72 -14.19 12.52 -14.24
C MET A 72 -15.23 11.43 -13.99
N ILE A 73 -15.59 11.18 -12.73
CA ILE A 73 -16.58 10.17 -12.36
C ILE A 73 -18.01 10.63 -12.73
N GLN A 74 -18.34 11.90 -12.49
CA GLN A 74 -19.64 12.48 -12.89
C GLN A 74 -19.86 12.42 -14.39
N GLN A 75 -18.81 12.66 -15.20
CA GLN A 75 -18.86 12.55 -16.66
C GLN A 75 -19.20 11.14 -17.16
N GLN A 76 -19.04 10.11 -16.33
CA GLN A 76 -19.46 8.73 -16.62
C GLN A 76 -20.92 8.44 -16.21
N GLY A 77 -21.69 9.46 -15.82
CA GLY A 77 -23.09 9.33 -15.42
C GLY A 77 -23.29 8.87 -13.97
N CYS A 78 -22.23 8.83 -13.17
CA CYS A 78 -22.32 8.42 -11.76
C CYS A 78 -22.76 9.60 -10.86
N LYS A 79 -23.57 9.29 -9.84
CA LYS A 79 -23.81 10.21 -8.71
C LYS A 79 -22.55 10.28 -7.86
N VAL A 80 -22.07 11.50 -7.60
CA VAL A 80 -20.83 11.74 -6.85
C VAL A 80 -21.05 12.76 -5.74
N GLU A 81 -20.53 12.45 -4.55
CA GLU A 81 -20.49 13.36 -3.41
C GLU A 81 -19.05 13.53 -2.93
N ILE A 82 -18.60 14.78 -2.80
CA ILE A 82 -17.26 15.12 -2.28
C ILE A 82 -17.37 15.36 -0.77
N GLU A 83 -16.49 14.74 0.01
CA GLU A 83 -16.41 14.91 1.47
C GLU A 83 -17.76 14.76 2.21
N PRO A 84 -18.58 13.72 1.95
CA PRO A 84 -19.79 13.49 2.74
C PRO A 84 -19.43 13.18 4.19
N PHE A 85 -20.11 13.82 5.14
CA PHE A 85 -19.98 13.43 6.54
C PHE A 85 -20.87 12.24 6.85
N LEU A 86 -20.25 11.09 7.09
CA LEU A 86 -20.91 9.84 7.48
C LEU A 86 -21.02 9.79 9.00
N LYS A 87 -22.20 10.15 9.54
CA LYS A 87 -22.41 10.40 10.96
C LYS A 87 -22.20 9.16 11.83
N GLU A 88 -22.66 8.01 11.36
CA GLU A 88 -22.65 6.72 12.06
C GLU A 88 -21.23 6.29 12.43
N ILE A 89 -20.29 6.52 11.51
CA ILE A 89 -18.87 6.18 11.69
C ILE A 89 -18.00 7.40 12.00
N LYS A 90 -18.59 8.60 12.01
CA LYS A 90 -17.91 9.89 12.19
C LYS A 90 -16.72 10.07 11.24
N GLN A 91 -16.89 9.69 9.98
CA GLN A 91 -15.86 9.76 8.94
C GLN A 91 -16.29 10.64 7.78
N ILE A 92 -15.29 11.13 7.06
CA ILE A 92 -15.44 11.92 5.85
C ILE A 92 -14.52 11.28 4.81
N PRO A 93 -15.06 10.36 3.98
CA PRO A 93 -14.33 9.89 2.82
C PRO A 93 -14.18 11.02 1.79
N ASP A 94 -13.18 10.93 0.93
CA ASP A 94 -12.93 12.01 -0.03
C ASP A 94 -13.99 12.08 -1.13
N ILE A 95 -14.36 10.92 -1.69
CA ILE A 95 -15.36 10.82 -2.75
C ILE A 95 -16.24 9.59 -2.52
N LEU A 96 -17.56 9.79 -2.52
CA LEU A 96 -18.57 8.74 -2.51
C LEU A 96 -19.25 8.68 -3.88
N ILE A 97 -19.39 7.48 -4.44
CA ILE A 97 -19.93 7.23 -5.78
C ILE A 97 -21.12 6.27 -5.66
N ASN A 98 -22.26 6.67 -6.21
CA ASN A 98 -23.51 5.90 -6.26
C ASN A 98 -23.91 5.28 -4.89
N ASN A 99 -23.58 5.96 -3.79
CA ASN A 99 -23.80 5.48 -2.41
C ASN A 99 -23.28 4.06 -2.14
N LYS A 100 -22.23 3.62 -2.85
CA LYS A 100 -21.74 2.24 -2.81
C LYS A 100 -20.22 2.13 -2.82
N TYR A 101 -19.56 3.02 -3.54
CA TYR A 101 -18.12 2.99 -3.72
C TYR A 101 -17.48 4.25 -3.13
N VAL A 102 -16.36 4.08 -2.44
CA VAL A 102 -15.62 5.16 -1.80
C VAL A 102 -14.19 5.20 -2.33
N ILE A 103 -13.75 6.39 -2.74
CA ILE A 103 -12.35 6.67 -3.03
C ILE A 103 -11.77 7.50 -1.88
N GLU A 104 -10.63 7.05 -1.38
CA GLU A 104 -9.81 7.73 -0.38
C GLU A 104 -8.46 8.11 -1.00
N LEU A 105 -8.10 9.39 -0.97
CA LEU A 105 -6.82 9.89 -1.45
C LEU A 105 -5.85 10.02 -0.27
N GLN A 106 -4.67 9.44 -0.40
CA GLN A 106 -3.69 9.50 0.68
C GLN A 106 -2.27 9.77 0.16
N TYR A 107 -1.84 11.02 0.26
CA TYR A 107 -0.55 11.47 -0.29
C TYR A 107 0.57 11.55 0.75
N SER A 108 0.22 11.64 2.02
CA SER A 108 1.18 11.74 3.13
C SER A 108 1.05 10.53 4.05
N PRO A 109 2.13 10.11 4.73
CA PRO A 109 2.06 9.03 5.71
C PRO A 109 1.11 9.36 6.86
N ILE A 110 0.31 8.37 7.26
CA ILE A 110 -0.50 8.38 8.48
C ILE A 110 -0.32 7.06 9.25
N PRO A 111 -0.61 7.03 10.56
CA PRO A 111 -0.48 5.79 11.34
C PRO A 111 -1.32 4.66 10.75
N TYR A 112 -0.74 3.47 10.67
CA TYR A 112 -1.42 2.27 10.14
C TYR A 112 -2.79 2.00 10.80
N LYS A 113 -2.89 2.20 12.13
CA LYS A 113 -4.15 2.05 12.88
C LYS A 113 -5.25 2.98 12.35
N GLN A 114 -4.90 4.19 11.93
CA GLN A 114 -5.85 5.15 11.37
C GLN A 114 -6.35 4.70 9.99
N ILE A 115 -5.47 4.16 9.14
CA ILE A 115 -5.83 3.61 7.83
C ILE A 115 -6.82 2.45 7.98
N LEU A 116 -6.55 1.53 8.91
CA LEU A 116 -7.46 0.42 9.22
C LEU A 116 -8.80 0.93 9.75
N GLN A 117 -8.79 1.84 10.73
CA GLN A 117 -10.03 2.40 11.29
C GLN A 117 -10.90 3.07 10.22
N ARG A 118 -10.29 3.84 9.31
CA ARG A 118 -11.00 4.45 8.16
C ARG A 118 -11.61 3.38 7.27
N THR A 119 -10.78 2.44 6.81
CA THR A 119 -11.22 1.39 5.88
C THR A 119 -12.34 0.53 6.49
N GLU A 120 -12.17 0.08 7.73
CA GLU A 120 -13.16 -0.78 8.40
C GLU A 120 -14.45 -0.03 8.75
N GLY A 121 -14.37 1.25 9.10
CA GLY A 121 -15.57 2.08 9.29
C GLY A 121 -16.43 2.13 8.02
N LEU A 122 -15.80 2.42 6.88
CA LEU A 122 -16.48 2.45 5.60
C LEU A 122 -17.02 1.08 5.18
N LYS A 123 -16.23 0.01 5.34
CA LYS A 123 -16.67 -1.36 5.02
C LYS A 123 -17.86 -1.80 5.87
N LYS A 124 -17.90 -1.46 7.16
CA LYS A 124 -19.03 -1.75 8.05
C LYS A 124 -20.33 -1.09 7.60
N MET A 125 -20.24 0.05 6.92
CA MET A 125 -21.39 0.72 6.28
C MET A 125 -21.78 0.11 4.93
N GLY A 126 -21.11 -0.96 4.48
CA GLY A 126 -21.37 -1.63 3.20
C GLY A 126 -20.65 -1.03 1.99
N TYR A 127 -19.74 -0.06 2.19
CA TYR A 127 -19.01 0.55 1.08
C TYR A 127 -17.85 -0.32 0.60
N LYS A 128 -17.64 -0.33 -0.72
CA LYS A 128 -16.39 -0.80 -1.33
C LYS A 128 -15.38 0.34 -1.38
N VAL A 129 -14.20 0.15 -0.80
CA VAL A 129 -13.22 1.21 -0.57
C VAL A 129 -12.01 1.01 -1.48
N SER A 130 -11.62 2.04 -2.22
CA SER A 130 -10.37 2.07 -2.99
C SER A 130 -9.52 3.25 -2.57
N TRP A 131 -8.24 2.98 -2.29
CA TRP A 131 -7.28 4.00 -1.91
C TRP A 131 -6.44 4.41 -3.13
N LEU A 132 -6.29 5.71 -3.34
CA LEU A 132 -5.43 6.30 -4.37
C LEU A 132 -4.26 7.03 -3.70
N LEU A 133 -3.06 6.54 -3.94
CA LEU A 133 -1.85 7.23 -3.50
C LEU A 133 -1.38 8.27 -4.52
N ASN A 134 -0.43 9.11 -4.14
CA ASN A 134 0.26 9.93 -5.12
C ASN A 134 1.06 9.03 -6.07
N ASP A 135 1.01 9.32 -7.37
CA ASP A 135 1.77 8.55 -8.35
C ASP A 135 3.29 8.61 -8.09
N VAL A 136 3.97 7.53 -8.44
CA VAL A 136 5.40 7.33 -8.18
C VAL A 136 6.17 7.01 -9.46
N ASP A 137 7.47 7.32 -9.41
CA ASP A 137 8.40 7.03 -10.47
C ASP A 137 8.49 5.53 -10.74
N TYR A 138 8.56 5.20 -12.02
CA TYR A 138 8.51 3.86 -12.54
C TYR A 138 9.43 3.76 -13.75
N CYS A 139 10.27 2.74 -13.79
CA CYS A 139 11.29 2.60 -14.81
C CYS A 139 11.58 1.11 -15.07
N HIS A 140 11.53 0.67 -16.33
CA HIS A 140 11.82 -0.70 -16.76
C HIS A 140 11.16 -1.78 -15.87
N ASN A 141 9.83 -1.69 -15.68
CA ASN A 141 9.05 -2.60 -14.84
C ASN A 141 9.43 -2.63 -13.34
N LYS A 142 10.33 -1.75 -12.89
CA LYS A 142 10.75 -1.63 -11.50
C LYS A 142 10.12 -0.37 -10.87
N VAL A 143 9.67 -0.51 -9.64
CA VAL A 143 9.12 0.58 -8.82
C VAL A 143 9.68 0.50 -7.40
N LYS A 144 9.79 1.66 -6.74
CA LYS A 144 10.12 1.74 -5.32
C LYS A 144 8.89 2.16 -4.53
N PHE A 145 8.41 1.29 -3.65
CA PHE A 145 7.40 1.64 -2.66
C PHE A 145 8.05 1.70 -1.28
N ASN A 146 7.91 2.85 -0.62
CA ASN A 146 8.29 2.97 0.78
C ASN A 146 7.36 2.13 1.68
N HIS A 147 7.69 2.03 2.96
CA HIS A 147 6.90 1.21 3.89
C HIS A 147 5.42 1.60 3.93
N PHE A 148 5.11 2.90 3.90
CA PHE A 148 3.76 3.41 3.91
C PHE A 148 2.98 3.01 2.65
N GLN A 149 3.53 3.24 1.46
CA GLN A 149 2.92 2.87 0.18
C GLN A 149 2.70 1.36 0.07
N SER A 150 3.64 0.56 0.59
CA SER A 150 3.55 -0.90 0.52
C SER A 150 2.34 -1.47 1.27
N MET A 151 1.79 -0.75 2.25
CA MET A 151 0.58 -1.17 2.98
C MET A 151 -0.67 -1.17 2.11
N PHE A 152 -0.68 -0.38 1.03
CA PHE A 152 -1.82 -0.23 0.12
C PHE A 152 -1.79 -1.24 -1.04
N ILE A 153 -0.73 -2.04 -1.14
CA ILE A 153 -0.73 -3.17 -2.07
C ILE A 153 -1.78 -4.16 -1.58
N ASN A 154 -2.68 -4.58 -2.45
CA ASN A 154 -3.49 -5.76 -2.19
C ASN A 154 -2.67 -6.99 -2.63
N PRO A 155 -2.17 -7.82 -1.70
CA PRO A 155 -1.30 -8.94 -2.05
C PRO A 155 -2.03 -10.07 -2.79
N PHE A 156 -3.36 -10.18 -2.67
CA PHE A 156 -4.15 -11.18 -3.38
C PHE A 156 -4.41 -10.78 -4.82
N THR A 157 -4.81 -9.53 -5.06
CA THR A 157 -5.05 -9.03 -6.43
C THR A 157 -3.77 -8.56 -7.11
N ARG A 158 -2.66 -8.44 -6.36
CA ARG A 158 -1.35 -7.94 -6.81
C ARG A 158 -1.41 -6.54 -7.39
N LYS A 159 -2.26 -5.68 -6.84
CA LYS A 159 -2.54 -4.33 -7.36
C LYS A 159 -2.30 -3.23 -6.33
N LEU A 160 -1.96 -2.04 -6.84
CA LEU A 160 -1.94 -0.78 -6.11
C LEU A 160 -2.36 0.35 -7.07
N HIS A 161 -3.25 1.22 -6.61
CA HIS A 161 -3.74 2.35 -7.41
C HIS A 161 -3.11 3.67 -6.97
N THR A 162 -2.77 4.51 -7.95
CA THR A 162 -2.30 5.87 -7.72
C THR A 162 -3.04 6.86 -8.60
N PHE A 163 -2.95 8.14 -8.26
CA PHE A 163 -3.47 9.22 -9.09
C PHE A 163 -2.34 10.14 -9.53
N ASN A 164 -2.18 10.28 -10.84
CA ASN A 164 -1.26 11.24 -11.44
C ASN A 164 -2.03 12.54 -11.71
N LEU A 165 -1.80 13.54 -10.87
CA LEU A 165 -2.52 14.82 -10.95
C LEU A 165 -2.20 15.59 -12.23
N GLU A 166 -0.94 15.57 -12.69
CA GLU A 166 -0.51 16.32 -13.89
C GLU A 166 -1.19 15.76 -15.14
N LYS A 167 -1.20 14.44 -15.28
CA LYS A 167 -1.84 13.74 -16.39
C LYS A 167 -3.35 13.56 -16.21
N LYS A 168 -3.89 13.85 -15.03
CA LYS A 168 -5.29 13.61 -14.64
C LYS A 168 -5.72 12.16 -14.88
N GLN A 169 -4.85 11.23 -14.51
CA GLN A 169 -5.01 9.80 -14.78
C GLN A 169 -4.94 8.98 -13.50
N ILE A 170 -5.80 7.97 -13.44
CA ILE A 170 -5.69 6.90 -12.45
C ILE A 170 -4.70 5.88 -13.02
N MET A 171 -3.64 5.59 -12.28
CA MET A 171 -2.68 4.55 -12.64
C MET A 171 -2.92 3.31 -11.78
N MET A 172 -2.68 2.14 -12.35
CA MET A 172 -2.64 0.87 -11.66
C MET A 172 -1.27 0.25 -11.85
N PHE A 173 -0.65 -0.09 -10.73
CA PHE A 173 0.41 -1.09 -10.70
C PHE A 173 -0.28 -2.45 -10.54
N GLN A 174 0.04 -3.40 -11.42
CA GLN A 174 -0.49 -4.76 -11.39
C GLN A 174 0.64 -5.79 -11.47
N GLN A 175 0.33 -7.04 -11.13
CA GLN A 175 1.31 -8.12 -11.05
C GLN A 175 2.50 -7.77 -10.13
N ILE A 176 2.21 -7.07 -9.03
CA ILE A 176 3.24 -6.56 -8.12
C ILE A 176 3.95 -7.72 -7.40
N GLN A 177 5.27 -7.79 -7.54
CA GLN A 177 6.12 -8.70 -6.79
C GLN A 177 7.21 -7.96 -6.03
N TYR A 178 7.42 -8.36 -4.77
CA TYR A 178 8.44 -7.79 -3.90
C TYR A 178 9.81 -8.39 -4.21
N LEU A 179 10.83 -7.53 -4.36
CA LEU A 179 12.21 -7.95 -4.63
C LEU A 179 13.18 -7.83 -3.45
N GLY A 180 12.82 -7.05 -2.42
CA GLY A 180 13.71 -6.73 -1.30
C GLY A 180 13.85 -5.22 -1.05
N GLY A 181 14.05 -4.85 0.22
CA GLY A 181 14.07 -3.44 0.65
C GLY A 181 12.76 -2.72 0.29
N HIS A 182 12.86 -1.70 -0.57
CA HIS A 182 11.72 -0.95 -1.13
C HIS A 182 11.43 -1.28 -2.60
N LYS A 183 12.10 -2.28 -3.19
CA LYS A 183 12.05 -2.56 -4.63
C LYS A 183 10.96 -3.58 -4.95
N TYR A 184 10.24 -3.34 -6.04
CA TYR A 184 9.21 -4.20 -6.58
C TYR A 184 9.32 -4.26 -8.10
N VAL A 185 8.86 -5.37 -8.69
CA VAL A 185 8.51 -5.45 -10.11
C VAL A 185 7.00 -5.30 -10.23
N ALA A 186 6.56 -4.57 -11.24
CA ALA A 186 5.15 -4.38 -11.55
C ALA A 186 4.98 -3.91 -13.00
N GLU A 187 3.82 -4.18 -13.57
CA GLU A 187 3.34 -3.49 -14.77
C GLU A 187 2.58 -2.23 -14.35
N LYS A 188 2.85 -1.08 -14.99
CA LYS A 188 2.14 0.18 -14.73
C LYS A 188 1.32 0.58 -15.96
N ARG A 189 0.01 0.78 -15.77
CA ARG A 189 -0.90 1.22 -16.85
C ARG A 189 -1.98 2.17 -16.34
N ASN A 190 -2.70 2.80 -17.27
CA ASN A 190 -3.91 3.56 -16.95
C ASN A 190 -5.04 2.60 -16.52
N ALA A 191 -5.81 3.03 -15.52
CA ALA A 191 -6.95 2.28 -14.99
C ALA A 191 -8.25 3.06 -15.22
N LYS A 192 -9.33 2.32 -15.51
CA LYS A 192 -10.69 2.85 -15.50
C LYS A 192 -11.22 2.90 -14.06
N ILE A 193 -12.16 3.80 -13.81
CA ILE A 193 -12.81 3.94 -12.48
C ILE A 193 -13.46 2.62 -12.03
N SER A 194 -14.05 1.86 -12.94
CA SER A 194 -14.65 0.55 -12.63
C SER A 194 -13.63 -0.49 -12.15
N GLU A 195 -12.36 -0.38 -12.54
CA GLU A 195 -11.30 -1.31 -12.14
C GLU A 195 -10.83 -1.09 -10.69
N LEU A 196 -11.07 0.10 -10.13
CA LEU A 196 -10.65 0.47 -8.77
C LEU A 196 -11.21 -0.44 -7.68
N PHE A 197 -12.35 -1.06 -7.94
CA PHE A 197 -13.14 -1.85 -7.00
C PHE A 197 -13.19 -3.33 -7.40
N ASN A 198 -12.38 -3.74 -8.36
CA ASN A 198 -12.25 -5.13 -8.75
C ASN A 198 -11.31 -5.85 -7.77
N GLU A 199 -11.88 -6.76 -6.99
CA GLU A 199 -11.20 -7.53 -5.95
C GLU A 199 -10.85 -8.96 -6.41
N ALA A 200 -10.95 -9.27 -7.70
CA ALA A 200 -10.57 -10.59 -8.23
C ALA A 200 -9.09 -10.89 -7.94
N PRO A 201 -8.78 -12.01 -7.26
CA PRO A 201 -7.41 -12.45 -7.00
C PRO A 201 -6.62 -12.60 -8.31
N CYS A 202 -5.31 -12.32 -8.23
CA CYS A 202 -4.39 -12.53 -9.33
C CYS A 202 -3.74 -13.90 -9.15
N ASP A 203 -3.82 -14.73 -10.19
CA ASP A 203 -3.10 -15.98 -10.24
C ASP A 203 -1.63 -15.70 -10.57
N TYR A 204 -0.78 -15.64 -9.54
CA TYR A 204 0.61 -15.20 -9.64
C TYR A 204 1.57 -16.29 -9.15
N HIS A 205 2.37 -16.82 -10.08
CA HIS A 205 3.27 -17.96 -9.83
C HIS A 205 4.75 -17.66 -10.11
N ALA A 206 5.09 -16.47 -10.60
CA ALA A 206 6.45 -16.19 -11.02
C ALA A 206 7.43 -16.25 -9.84
N VAL A 207 8.48 -17.08 -10.01
CA VAL A 207 9.62 -17.18 -9.10
C VAL A 207 10.81 -16.48 -9.73
N TYR A 208 11.49 -15.65 -8.96
CA TYR A 208 12.70 -14.96 -9.40
C TYR A 208 13.93 -15.47 -8.67
N LYS A 209 15.12 -15.26 -9.24
CA LYS A 209 16.40 -15.40 -8.55
C LYS A 209 17.14 -14.07 -8.58
N LEU A 210 17.65 -13.65 -7.43
CA LEU A 210 18.53 -12.49 -7.33
C LEU A 210 19.81 -12.73 -8.15
N SER A 211 20.29 -11.71 -8.86
CA SER A 211 21.59 -11.76 -9.52
C SER A 211 22.74 -11.96 -8.52
N LYS A 212 23.83 -12.55 -9.00
CA LYS A 212 25.11 -12.62 -8.26
C LYS A 212 25.51 -11.27 -7.65
N PHE A 213 25.34 -10.19 -8.42
CA PHE A 213 25.63 -8.84 -7.95
C PHE A 213 24.74 -8.44 -6.76
N ALA A 214 23.42 -8.65 -6.86
CA ALA A 214 22.49 -8.33 -5.79
C ALA A 214 22.76 -9.15 -4.50
N ILE A 215 23.05 -10.44 -4.64
CA ILE A 215 23.41 -11.33 -3.52
C ILE A 215 24.68 -10.84 -2.83
N ASN A 216 25.76 -10.60 -3.59
CA ASN A 216 27.02 -10.13 -3.03
C ASN A 216 26.88 -8.76 -2.33
N GLN A 217 26.09 -7.86 -2.89
CA GLN A 217 25.82 -6.55 -2.27
C GLN A 217 25.04 -6.69 -0.96
N TYR A 218 24.12 -7.65 -0.88
CA TYR A 218 23.41 -7.95 0.37
C TYR A 218 24.35 -8.53 1.43
N ILE A 219 25.18 -9.52 1.08
CA ILE A 219 26.16 -10.10 2.01
C ILE A 219 27.14 -9.01 2.51
N LYS A 220 27.60 -8.13 1.60
CA LYS A 220 28.45 -6.98 1.97
C LYS A 220 27.73 -6.05 2.95
N TYR A 221 26.45 -5.77 2.75
CA TYR A 221 25.64 -4.98 3.68
C TYR A 221 25.53 -5.66 5.05
N CYS A 222 25.29 -6.96 5.12
CA CYS A 222 25.26 -7.73 6.36
C CYS A 222 26.59 -7.62 7.13
N ARG A 223 27.73 -7.77 6.43
CA ARG A 223 29.07 -7.60 7.02
C ARG A 223 29.29 -6.18 7.54
N TRP A 224 28.79 -5.18 6.82
CA TRP A 224 28.92 -3.78 7.21
C TRP A 224 28.12 -3.41 8.46
N GLN A 225 27.03 -4.12 8.78
CA GLN A 225 26.32 -3.93 10.05
C GLN A 225 27.20 -4.24 11.27
N ASN A 226 28.31 -4.97 11.08
CA ASN A 226 29.32 -5.29 12.10
C ASN A 226 28.71 -5.80 13.42
N SER A 227 27.72 -6.69 13.30
CA SER A 227 26.99 -7.26 14.43
C SER A 227 27.15 -8.77 14.45
N VAL A 228 27.58 -9.30 15.59
CA VAL A 228 27.62 -10.75 15.85
C VAL A 228 26.23 -11.39 15.83
N LEU A 229 25.17 -10.58 15.93
CA LEU A 229 23.78 -11.02 15.88
C LEU A 229 23.18 -10.96 14.46
N GLU A 230 23.99 -10.70 13.43
CA GLU A 230 23.48 -10.69 12.05
C GLU A 230 23.10 -12.12 11.62
N PRO A 231 21.81 -12.41 11.38
CA PRO A 231 21.32 -13.77 11.19
C PRO A 231 21.84 -14.44 9.93
N THR A 232 22.08 -13.69 8.85
CA THR A 232 22.55 -14.22 7.57
C THR A 232 23.96 -14.78 7.71
N LEU A 233 24.90 -13.99 8.26
CA LEU A 233 26.29 -14.39 8.46
C LEU A 233 26.42 -15.51 9.48
N SER A 234 25.61 -15.48 10.55
CA SER A 234 25.56 -16.58 11.52
C SER A 234 25.10 -17.89 10.87
N ALA A 235 24.06 -17.85 10.02
CA ALA A 235 23.60 -19.02 9.29
C ALA A 235 24.62 -19.52 8.28
N MET A 236 25.25 -18.62 7.50
CA MET A 236 26.34 -18.97 6.57
C MET A 236 27.48 -19.68 7.29
N TYR A 237 27.93 -19.15 8.43
CA TYR A 237 29.00 -19.77 9.23
C TYR A 237 28.61 -21.17 9.74
N GLN A 238 27.42 -21.31 10.34
CA GLN A 238 26.96 -22.59 10.88
C GLN A 238 26.71 -23.64 9.79
N LEU A 239 26.28 -23.22 8.61
CA LEU A 239 26.13 -24.07 7.43
C LEU A 239 27.47 -24.33 6.70
N GLN A 240 28.55 -23.63 7.08
CA GLN A 240 29.88 -23.70 6.45
C GLN A 240 29.85 -23.31 4.97
N LEU A 241 29.05 -22.29 4.62
CA LEU A 241 28.87 -21.83 3.25
C LEU A 241 29.81 -20.68 2.89
N THR A 242 30.36 -20.76 1.68
CA THR A 242 31.06 -19.66 1.00
C THR A 242 30.08 -18.70 0.32
N ASP A 243 30.53 -17.48 0.01
CA ASP A 243 29.72 -16.51 -0.75
C ASP A 243 29.30 -17.07 -2.12
N GLN A 244 30.14 -17.87 -2.76
CA GLN A 244 29.83 -18.48 -4.05
C GLN A 244 28.71 -19.51 -3.94
N GLU A 245 28.72 -20.33 -2.90
CA GLU A 245 27.63 -21.27 -2.62
C GLU A 245 26.34 -20.54 -2.29
N VAL A 246 26.42 -19.41 -1.56
CA VAL A 246 25.23 -18.58 -1.29
C VAL A 246 24.65 -18.03 -2.60
N VAL A 247 25.49 -17.53 -3.50
CA VAL A 247 25.08 -17.05 -4.84
C VAL A 247 24.42 -18.15 -5.66
N HIS A 248 24.98 -19.37 -5.62
CA HIS A 248 24.46 -20.49 -6.41
C HIS A 248 23.14 -21.02 -5.87
N ASN A 249 23.03 -21.20 -4.55
CA ASN A 249 21.93 -21.97 -3.94
C ASN A 249 20.78 -21.13 -3.38
N TYR A 250 20.97 -19.83 -3.15
CA TYR A 250 19.99 -18.99 -2.46
C TYR A 250 19.55 -17.79 -3.29
N GLY A 251 18.68 -16.96 -2.71
CA GLY A 251 18.22 -15.71 -3.31
C GLY A 251 16.99 -15.87 -4.20
N TYR A 252 16.22 -16.95 -4.03
CA TYR A 252 14.95 -17.13 -4.72
C TYR A 252 13.86 -16.23 -4.13
N ILE A 253 13.00 -15.68 -4.96
CA ILE A 253 11.89 -14.81 -4.57
C ILE A 253 10.62 -15.49 -5.04
N PHE A 254 9.91 -16.08 -4.09
CA PHE A 254 8.60 -16.70 -4.32
C PHE A 254 7.48 -15.66 -4.26
N PRO A 255 6.29 -15.98 -4.81
CA PRO A 255 5.12 -15.11 -4.67
C PRO A 255 4.87 -14.69 -3.21
N GLU A 256 5.02 -15.61 -2.25
CA GLU A 256 4.77 -15.39 -0.83
C GLU A 256 5.79 -14.44 -0.17
N GLN A 257 6.92 -14.18 -0.82
CA GLN A 257 7.91 -13.19 -0.35
C GLN A 257 7.29 -11.81 -0.18
N ILE A 258 6.20 -11.49 -0.90
CA ILE A 258 5.49 -10.21 -0.75
C ILE A 258 5.03 -9.95 0.68
N TYR A 259 4.68 -11.00 1.44
CA TYR A 259 4.08 -10.90 2.77
C TYR A 259 5.10 -10.67 3.90
N ILE A 260 6.38 -10.96 3.69
CA ILE A 260 7.40 -10.91 4.74
C ILE A 260 8.42 -9.79 4.53
N LYS A 261 9.03 -9.34 5.63
CA LYS A 261 10.08 -8.31 5.64
C LYS A 261 11.48 -8.91 5.58
N ASN A 262 11.67 -10.16 6.02
CA ASN A 262 12.97 -10.82 6.00
C ASN A 262 13.50 -10.86 4.56
N HIS A 263 14.81 -10.70 4.41
CA HIS A 263 15.43 -10.77 3.09
C HIS A 263 15.34 -12.20 2.53
N PRO A 264 15.15 -12.39 1.20
CA PRO A 264 15.09 -13.73 0.59
C PRO A 264 16.20 -14.68 1.03
N ILE A 265 17.43 -14.18 1.09
CA ILE A 265 18.60 -14.98 1.49
C ILE A 265 18.57 -15.34 2.99
N GLU A 266 18.21 -14.38 3.85
CA GLU A 266 18.18 -14.54 5.31
C GLU A 266 17.29 -15.71 5.73
N TRP A 267 16.03 -15.73 5.27
CA TRP A 267 15.10 -16.75 5.71
C TRP A 267 15.37 -18.11 5.07
N GLN A 268 15.88 -18.16 3.84
CA GLN A 268 16.23 -19.43 3.19
C GLN A 268 17.39 -20.12 3.91
N LEU A 269 18.46 -19.38 4.20
CA LEU A 269 19.57 -19.88 5.02
C LEU A 269 19.10 -20.33 6.39
N GLN A 270 18.17 -19.59 7.01
CA GLN A 270 17.65 -19.96 8.31
C GLN A 270 16.85 -21.26 8.28
N VAL A 271 16.07 -21.50 7.22
CA VAL A 271 15.32 -22.75 7.01
C VAL A 271 16.29 -23.92 6.87
N ASP A 272 17.33 -23.79 6.05
CA ASP A 272 18.36 -24.83 5.89
C ASP A 272 19.10 -25.10 7.20
N LEU A 273 19.38 -24.07 7.99
CA LEU A 273 19.97 -24.23 9.31
C LEU A 273 19.05 -25.01 10.27
N TRP A 274 17.73 -24.77 10.22
CA TRP A 274 16.78 -25.56 11.02
C TRP A 274 16.69 -27.02 10.56
N LEU A 275 16.75 -27.27 9.25
CA LEU A 275 16.82 -28.61 8.68
C LEU A 275 18.08 -29.34 9.12
N LYS A 276 19.25 -28.70 9.04
CA LYS A 276 20.53 -29.25 9.51
C LYS A 276 20.48 -29.64 11.00
N ASN A 277 19.78 -28.85 11.81
CA ASN A 277 19.63 -29.08 13.24
C ASN A 277 18.48 -30.04 13.61
N GLY A 278 17.86 -30.70 12.63
CA GLY A 278 16.84 -31.73 12.87
C GLY A 278 15.50 -31.22 13.40
N LYS A 279 15.13 -29.94 13.14
CA LYS A 279 13.82 -29.42 13.57
C LYS A 279 12.68 -30.05 12.76
N SER A 280 11.82 -30.83 13.41
CA SER A 280 10.72 -31.56 12.75
C SER A 280 9.51 -30.70 12.40
N LYS A 281 9.21 -29.62 13.15
CA LYS A 281 8.08 -28.70 12.90
C LYS A 281 8.57 -27.30 12.51
N LEU A 282 9.21 -27.21 11.34
CA LEU A 282 9.84 -25.99 10.82
C LEU A 282 8.98 -24.73 10.98
N VAL A 283 7.69 -24.76 10.65
CA VAL A 283 6.85 -23.56 10.69
C VAL A 283 6.37 -23.24 12.10
N ASN A 284 5.73 -24.19 12.77
CA ASN A 284 5.10 -23.96 14.07
C ASN A 284 6.10 -23.49 15.12
N ASP A 285 7.30 -24.05 15.11
CA ASP A 285 8.33 -23.73 16.11
C ASP A 285 9.02 -22.39 15.84
N ASN A 286 8.95 -21.88 14.60
CA ASN A 286 9.75 -20.74 14.18
C ASN A 286 8.94 -19.59 13.59
N LEU A 287 7.61 -19.60 13.76
CA LEU A 287 6.71 -18.61 13.19
C LEU A 287 7.12 -17.18 13.55
N ASN A 288 7.66 -16.95 14.75
CA ASN A 288 8.11 -15.64 15.22
C ASN A 288 9.31 -15.06 14.46
N TYR A 289 10.11 -15.90 13.79
CA TYR A 289 11.25 -15.46 12.97
C TYR A 289 10.79 -14.62 11.77
N PHE A 290 9.66 -15.01 11.18
CA PHE A 290 9.11 -14.34 10.01
C PHE A 290 8.36 -13.08 10.39
N LYS A 291 8.84 -11.92 9.92
CA LYS A 291 8.26 -10.62 10.20
C LYS A 291 7.27 -10.26 9.08
N LEU A 292 5.96 -10.36 9.35
CA LEU A 292 4.95 -9.98 8.37
C LEU A 292 4.96 -8.47 8.06
N LYS A 293 4.72 -8.14 6.79
CA LYS A 293 4.34 -6.81 6.35
C LYS A 293 2.90 -6.52 6.77
N LYS A 294 2.59 -5.23 6.83
CA LYS A 294 1.26 -4.73 7.13
C LYS A 294 0.57 -4.43 5.81
N PHE A 295 -0.69 -4.84 5.68
CA PHE A 295 -1.54 -4.55 4.52
C PHE A 295 -2.91 -4.10 5.03
N ILE A 296 -3.62 -3.29 4.25
CA ILE A 296 -4.96 -2.80 4.62
C ILE A 296 -6.00 -3.93 4.56
N VAL A 297 -5.79 -4.90 3.66
CA VAL A 297 -6.63 -6.08 3.59
C VAL A 297 -6.26 -7.08 4.69
N ALA A 298 -7.27 -7.75 5.24
CA ALA A 298 -7.07 -8.85 6.16
C ALA A 298 -6.32 -9.98 5.43
N LEU A 299 -5.27 -10.50 6.07
CA LEU A 299 -4.48 -11.61 5.54
C LEU A 299 -5.06 -12.95 6.04
N GLU A 300 -4.72 -14.01 5.33
CA GLU A 300 -4.81 -15.37 5.88
C GLU A 300 -3.87 -15.53 7.09
N SER A 301 -3.95 -16.69 7.75
CA SER A 301 -3.14 -16.93 8.95
C SER A 301 -1.64 -16.84 8.63
N LYS A 302 -0.87 -16.31 9.59
CA LYS A 302 0.60 -16.25 9.45
C LYS A 302 1.18 -17.64 9.16
N THR A 303 0.63 -18.68 9.78
CA THR A 303 1.05 -20.07 9.57
C THR A 303 0.90 -20.47 8.10
N ALA A 304 -0.27 -20.26 7.48
CA ALA A 304 -0.53 -20.64 6.09
C ALA A 304 0.44 -19.95 5.11
N ILE A 305 0.70 -18.65 5.29
CA ILE A 305 1.66 -17.91 4.46
C ILE A 305 3.07 -18.51 4.56
N ILE A 306 3.53 -18.78 5.78
CA ILE A 306 4.89 -19.26 6.02
C ILE A 306 5.06 -20.72 5.60
N GLU A 307 4.05 -21.58 5.82
CA GLU A 307 4.03 -22.95 5.30
C GLU A 307 4.16 -22.95 3.78
N LYS A 308 3.34 -22.16 3.09
CA LYS A 308 3.38 -22.08 1.63
C LYS A 308 4.74 -21.57 1.12
N LEU A 309 5.29 -20.54 1.76
CA LEU A 309 6.61 -19.99 1.42
C LEU A 309 7.73 -21.03 1.56
N ILE A 310 7.77 -21.73 2.71
CA ILE A 310 8.79 -22.74 2.98
C ILE A 310 8.62 -23.94 2.05
N ASN A 311 7.40 -24.44 1.85
CA ASN A 311 7.15 -25.57 0.96
C ASN A 311 7.58 -25.27 -0.48
N ASN A 312 7.27 -24.07 -1.00
CA ASN A 312 7.74 -23.65 -2.33
C ASN A 312 9.27 -23.62 -2.43
N TYR A 313 9.96 -23.21 -1.36
CA TYR A 313 11.41 -23.24 -1.31
C TYR A 313 11.99 -24.64 -1.24
N LEU A 314 11.43 -25.53 -0.43
CA LEU A 314 11.91 -26.90 -0.36
C LEU A 314 11.72 -27.64 -1.69
N ASN A 315 10.59 -27.39 -2.38
CA ASN A 315 10.31 -27.99 -3.69
C ASN A 315 11.27 -27.50 -4.79
N ILE A 316 11.65 -26.22 -4.81
CA ILE A 316 12.63 -25.74 -5.81
C ILE A 316 14.06 -26.20 -5.52
N CYS A 317 14.36 -26.54 -4.26
CA CYS A 317 15.64 -27.10 -3.89
C CYS A 317 15.72 -28.59 -4.26
N SER A 318 14.59 -29.32 -4.24
CA SER A 318 14.52 -30.72 -4.70
C SER A 318 14.53 -30.83 -6.22
N ASP A 319 13.78 -29.97 -6.91
CA ASP A 319 13.74 -29.89 -8.37
C ASP A 319 14.62 -28.73 -8.80
N LYS A 320 15.83 -28.97 -9.32
CA LYS A 320 16.75 -27.92 -9.79
C LYS A 320 16.27 -27.18 -11.06
N GLY A 321 15.04 -26.63 -11.01
CA GLY A 321 14.55 -25.38 -11.59
C GLY A 321 14.39 -25.30 -13.10
N ASN A 322 13.18 -25.51 -13.63
CA ASN A 322 12.86 -25.28 -15.04
C ASN A 322 12.15 -23.93 -15.37
N ASP A 323 11.64 -23.16 -14.40
CA ASP A 323 10.86 -21.92 -14.70
C ASP A 323 11.25 -20.68 -13.86
N VAL A 324 12.56 -20.45 -13.61
CA VAL A 324 13.03 -19.33 -12.77
C VAL A 324 13.48 -18.12 -13.60
N GLN A 325 12.92 -16.93 -13.32
CA GLN A 325 13.35 -15.68 -13.95
C GLN A 325 14.53 -15.04 -13.21
N ILE A 326 15.65 -14.78 -13.89
CA ILE A 326 16.82 -14.14 -13.28
C ILE A 326 16.65 -12.61 -13.28
N LEU A 327 16.77 -11.99 -12.10
CA LEU A 327 16.73 -10.54 -11.95
C LEU A 327 18.13 -9.94 -11.94
N PHE A 328 18.46 -9.19 -12.99
CA PHE A 328 19.73 -8.44 -13.12
C PHE A 328 19.88 -7.33 -12.08
#